data_AF-A0A3D9SYE3-F1
#
_entry.id   AF-A0A3D9SYE3-F1
#
_cell.length_a   1.000
_cell.length_b   1.000
_cell.length_c   1.000
_cell.angle_alpha   90.00
_cell.angle_beta   90.00
_cell.angle_gamma   90.00
#
_symmetry.space_group_name_H-M   'P 1'
#
loop_
_entity.id
_entity.type
_entity.pdbx_description
1 polymer ?
#
loop_
_entity_poly.entity_id
_entity_poly.type
_entity_poly.pdbx_seq_one_letter_code
_entity_poly.pdbx_strand_id
1 'polypeptide(L)'
;MWPGDQGQPAWPVPAPPGPAGQPGWPQGPPGPPPQAPPAAYGPPPGPQPTSGDGDAFTRAEHDTRATVAAPWWTTAAPVQRRQSLIARLVSLPDRSWWMYGAWARWYRWHPADGRWFPCSPPHGAMVRRQARPAQPGLNPPAVPAEILPTGPDFAYDYGPPLAVAGKAVSGALTYRLRSVIQEAGLAPPMDYPLGWSYFLHGTPSTVAATWSAMLWCAAVPVFDPDLDAGGATGLLNLWEPYLAQPFDDHGRLRWLVPPLLRTIIGLYAERMRAGRADAAGQIVRCMVMTAQALRDDPRFQVRASALLSIIEPLQANPALDDRALPYGDEAMEREWMSRCAPPLRATLFADTSPGERFQMAFYDLSEAVRPMCGDPESTAFTEPRHVAAALLAADMAGYRPDLAAPVGNWLDPELRGLLGDVLQQPGHGLRRFWPSRGRLPDDLRPPDVDTGLRILSAAASVDFAWCRLAHGIPIPPDGFTVPDAFATALDGLSPRSGGSSST
;
A
#
# COMPACT_ATOMS: atom_id res chain seq x y z
N MET A 1 -4.18 -5.77 21.62
CA MET A 1 -5.03 -4.63 22.02
C MET A 1 -4.12 -3.49 22.48
N TRP A 2 -3.99 -2.40 21.71
CA TRP A 2 -3.17 -1.23 22.08
C TRP A 2 -4.06 -0.22 22.82
N PRO A 3 -3.66 0.36 23.97
CA PRO A 3 -4.48 1.34 24.66
C PRO A 3 -4.39 2.71 23.98
N GLY A 4 -5.57 3.28 23.69
CA GLY A 4 -5.75 4.67 23.28
C GLY A 4 -5.82 5.64 24.46
N ASP A 5 -5.78 6.92 24.10
CA ASP A 5 -6.01 8.13 24.89
C ASP A 5 -4.99 8.53 25.96
N GLN A 6 -4.19 9.57 25.62
CA GLN A 6 -3.97 10.72 26.51
C GLN A 6 -3.86 12.04 25.71
N GLY A 7 -4.82 12.94 25.93
CA GLY A 7 -4.64 14.39 26.08
C GLY A 7 -4.22 15.24 24.86
N GLN A 8 -5.20 15.88 24.20
CA GLN A 8 -4.94 17.05 23.36
C GLN A 8 -4.61 18.29 24.22
N PRO A 9 -3.49 19.00 23.97
CA PRO A 9 -3.31 20.36 24.46
C PRO A 9 -4.02 21.37 23.54
N ALA A 10 -4.91 22.18 24.13
CA ALA A 10 -5.53 23.32 23.46
C ALA A 10 -4.52 24.48 23.33
N TRP A 11 -4.24 24.91 22.10
CA TRP A 11 -3.42 26.09 21.82
C TRP A 11 -4.27 27.23 21.24
N PRO A 12 -3.98 28.50 21.60
CA PRO A 12 -4.79 29.66 21.25
C PRO A 12 -4.66 30.06 19.77
N VAL A 13 -5.77 30.52 19.21
CA VAL A 13 -5.92 31.05 17.85
C VAL A 13 -5.14 32.36 17.69
N PRO A 14 -4.25 32.51 16.69
CA PRO A 14 -3.61 33.79 16.38
C PRO A 14 -4.60 34.74 15.67
N ALA A 15 -4.62 36.01 16.11
CA ALA A 15 -5.38 37.09 15.48
C ALA A 15 -4.79 37.50 14.11
N PRO A 16 -5.61 38.01 13.17
CA PRO A 16 -5.17 38.40 11.84
C PRO A 16 -4.34 39.70 11.86
N PRO A 17 -3.30 39.83 11.02
CA PRO A 17 -2.52 41.07 10.92
C PRO A 17 -3.28 42.15 10.13
N GLY A 18 -3.37 43.34 10.72
CA GLY A 18 -3.85 44.57 10.07
C GLY A 18 -2.76 45.25 9.22
N PRO A 19 -3.14 46.24 8.38
CA PRO A 19 -2.25 46.78 7.35
C PRO A 19 -1.42 47.96 7.90
N ALA A 20 -0.10 47.94 7.69
CA ALA A 20 0.73 49.13 7.89
C ALA A 20 2.00 49.12 7.03
N GLY A 21 2.12 50.14 6.18
CA GLY A 21 3.35 50.93 5.99
C GLY A 21 4.47 50.34 5.14
N GLN A 22 4.49 50.71 3.85
CA GLN A 22 5.71 50.67 3.03
C GLN A 22 6.75 51.69 3.54
N PRO A 23 8.04 51.33 3.56
CA PRO A 23 9.14 52.28 3.45
C PRO A 23 9.84 52.12 2.08
N GLY A 24 9.81 53.19 1.29
CA GLY A 24 10.51 53.27 0.00
C GLY A 24 12.00 53.59 0.13
N TRP A 25 12.79 53.04 -0.79
CA TRP A 25 14.20 53.39 -1.05
C TRP A 25 14.51 53.17 -2.55
N PRO A 26 15.56 53.81 -3.10
CA PRO A 26 15.49 54.58 -4.33
C PRO A 26 15.83 53.80 -5.59
N GLN A 27 15.20 54.17 -6.71
CA GLN A 27 15.47 53.60 -8.03
C GLN A 27 16.74 54.20 -8.64
N GLY A 28 17.75 53.35 -8.88
CA GLY A 28 18.86 53.63 -9.79
C GLY A 28 18.47 53.33 -11.24
N PRO A 29 19.18 53.93 -12.23
CA PRO A 29 18.82 53.85 -13.64
C PRO A 29 18.98 52.42 -14.22
N PRO A 30 18.15 52.02 -15.21
CA PRO A 30 18.11 50.65 -15.72
C PRO A 30 19.32 50.31 -16.58
N GLY A 31 19.99 49.20 -16.23
CA GLY A 31 20.98 48.55 -17.11
C GLY A 31 20.32 47.79 -18.26
N PRO A 32 21.06 47.48 -19.34
CA PRO A 32 20.53 46.77 -20.50
C PRO A 32 20.04 45.36 -20.14
N PRO A 33 18.99 44.85 -20.82
CA PRO A 33 18.39 43.58 -20.47
C PRO A 33 19.39 42.42 -20.67
N PRO A 34 19.45 41.47 -19.72
CA PRO A 34 20.25 40.27 -19.88
C PRO A 34 19.73 39.45 -21.07
N GLN A 35 20.66 38.96 -21.89
CA GLN A 35 20.36 38.07 -23.01
C GLN A 35 19.61 36.82 -22.53
N ALA A 36 18.54 36.46 -23.23
CA ALA A 36 17.76 35.28 -22.93
C ALA A 36 18.67 34.02 -23.00
N PRO A 37 18.60 33.11 -22.02
CA PRO A 37 19.27 31.82 -22.12
C PRO A 37 18.74 31.06 -23.35
N PRO A 38 19.56 30.22 -24.01
CA PRO A 38 19.11 29.42 -25.13
C PRO A 38 17.91 28.56 -24.72
N ALA A 39 16.89 28.49 -25.59
CA ALA A 39 15.66 27.77 -25.34
C ALA A 39 15.96 26.33 -24.87
N ALA A 40 15.42 25.96 -23.71
CA ALA A 40 15.34 24.57 -23.32
C ALA A 40 14.67 23.80 -24.46
N TYR A 41 15.25 22.66 -24.85
CA TYR A 41 14.66 21.75 -25.84
C TYR A 41 13.18 21.55 -25.50
N GLY A 42 12.31 22.12 -26.32
CA GLY A 42 10.87 21.89 -26.21
C GLY A 42 10.59 20.39 -26.37
N PRO A 43 9.46 19.89 -25.84
CA PRO A 43 9.08 18.51 -26.08
C PRO A 43 9.08 18.26 -27.60
N PRO A 44 9.71 17.17 -28.09
CA PRO A 44 9.56 16.81 -29.48
C PRO A 44 8.06 16.69 -29.80
N PRO A 45 7.63 16.96 -31.05
CA PRO A 45 6.26 16.68 -31.45
C PRO A 45 5.91 15.27 -30.99
N GLY A 46 4.82 15.15 -30.22
CA GLY A 46 4.42 13.87 -29.66
C GLY A 46 4.33 12.82 -30.76
N PRO A 47 4.64 11.54 -30.47
CA PRO A 47 4.51 10.48 -31.46
C PRO A 47 3.12 10.56 -32.10
N GLN A 48 3.07 10.62 -33.44
CA GLN A 48 1.81 10.47 -34.14
C GLN A 48 1.23 9.10 -33.77
N PRO A 49 -0.08 8.99 -33.50
CA PRO A 49 -0.69 7.72 -33.14
C PRO A 49 -0.36 6.72 -34.23
N THR A 50 0.37 5.65 -33.87
CA THR A 50 0.63 4.54 -34.77
C THR A 50 -0.72 3.96 -35.17
N SER A 51 -1.02 4.07 -36.47
CA SER A 51 -2.20 3.47 -37.06
C SER A 51 -2.05 1.95 -37.01
N GLY A 52 -2.77 1.30 -36.10
CA GLY A 52 -2.99 -0.15 -36.08
C GLY A 52 -2.27 -0.87 -34.94
N ASP A 53 -2.89 -0.91 -33.76
CA ASP A 53 -3.08 -2.13 -32.94
C ASP A 53 -3.69 -1.77 -31.57
N GLY A 54 -4.88 -2.31 -31.26
CA GLY A 54 -5.54 -2.17 -29.95
C GLY A 54 -6.61 -1.08 -29.85
N ASP A 55 -7.50 -1.17 -28.86
CA ASP A 55 -8.55 -0.20 -28.53
C ASP A 55 -7.99 1.07 -27.83
N ALA A 56 -8.83 2.07 -27.58
CA ALA A 56 -8.39 3.37 -27.04
C ALA A 56 -7.70 3.27 -25.67
N PHE A 57 -8.13 2.36 -24.78
CA PHE A 57 -7.47 2.15 -23.50
C PHE A 57 -6.08 1.54 -23.70
N THR A 58 -5.97 0.48 -24.51
CA THR A 58 -4.69 -0.20 -24.78
C THR A 58 -3.66 0.78 -25.36
N ARG A 59 -4.08 1.60 -26.33
CA ARG A 59 -3.21 2.63 -26.92
C ARG A 59 -2.79 3.69 -25.89
N ALA A 60 -3.73 4.22 -25.10
CA ALA A 60 -3.43 5.23 -24.10
C ALA A 60 -2.48 4.73 -23.00
N GLU A 61 -2.61 3.49 -22.55
CA GLU A 61 -1.64 2.88 -21.63
C GLU A 61 -0.26 2.74 -22.26
N HIS A 62 -0.18 2.19 -23.48
CA HIS A 62 1.08 2.03 -24.21
C HIS A 62 1.79 3.37 -24.42
N ASP A 63 1.08 4.37 -24.93
CA ASP A 63 1.60 5.71 -25.22
C ASP A 63 2.03 6.44 -23.94
N THR A 64 1.31 6.22 -22.83
CA THR A 64 1.70 6.78 -21.53
C THR A 64 2.99 6.15 -21.04
N ARG A 65 3.11 4.82 -21.06
CA ARG A 65 4.36 4.12 -20.67
C ARG A 65 5.54 4.59 -21.50
N ALA A 66 5.37 4.71 -22.83
CA ALA A 66 6.40 5.23 -23.72
C ALA A 66 6.81 6.67 -23.41
N THR A 67 5.84 7.52 -23.03
CA THR A 67 6.09 8.93 -22.68
C THR A 67 6.82 9.05 -21.34
N VAL A 68 6.40 8.27 -20.34
CA VAL A 68 7.01 8.26 -18.99
C VAL A 68 8.43 7.69 -19.02
N ALA A 69 8.71 6.75 -19.93
CA ALA A 69 10.05 6.21 -20.14
C ALA A 69 11.02 7.17 -20.84
N ALA A 70 10.53 8.29 -21.39
CA ALA A 70 11.38 9.23 -22.10
C ALA A 70 12.35 9.97 -21.13
N PRO A 71 13.63 10.19 -21.51
CA PRO A 71 14.63 10.79 -20.62
C PRO A 71 14.28 12.17 -20.06
N TRP A 72 13.45 12.94 -20.78
CA TRP A 72 13.02 14.27 -20.35
C TRP A 72 11.93 14.24 -19.26
N TRP A 73 11.26 13.10 -19.05
CA TRP A 73 10.08 13.01 -18.19
C TRP A 73 10.40 13.32 -16.71
N THR A 74 11.50 12.76 -16.21
CA THR A 74 11.90 12.86 -14.79
C THR A 74 12.28 14.29 -14.39
N THR A 75 12.76 15.10 -15.33
CA THR A 75 13.15 16.50 -15.10
C THR A 75 12.06 17.50 -15.51
N ALA A 76 11.01 17.05 -16.20
CA ALA A 76 9.89 17.90 -16.62
C ALA A 76 9.12 18.50 -15.45
N ALA A 77 8.69 19.75 -15.60
CA ALA A 77 7.81 20.39 -14.63
C ALA A 77 6.40 19.74 -14.65
N PRO A 78 5.63 19.75 -13.53
CA PRO A 78 4.31 19.14 -13.47
C PRO A 78 3.34 19.62 -14.55
N VAL A 79 3.40 20.90 -14.93
CA VAL A 79 2.57 21.47 -16.00
C VAL A 79 2.92 20.85 -17.36
N GLN A 80 4.20 20.63 -17.65
CA GLN A 80 4.64 20.00 -18.89
C GLN A 80 4.19 18.54 -18.95
N ARG A 81 4.36 17.78 -17.86
CA ARG A 81 3.87 16.39 -17.75
C ARG A 81 2.37 16.31 -17.99
N ARG A 82 1.60 17.20 -17.35
CA ARG A 82 0.15 17.30 -17.54
C ARG A 82 -0.19 17.53 -19.01
N GLN A 83 0.42 18.52 -19.65
CA GLN A 83 0.14 18.86 -21.04
C GLN A 83 0.43 17.69 -21.99
N SER A 84 1.50 16.94 -21.75
CA SER A 84 1.84 15.75 -22.52
C SER A 84 0.83 14.60 -22.35
N LEU A 85 0.17 14.48 -21.19
CA LEU A 85 -0.78 13.40 -20.92
C LEU A 85 -2.23 13.74 -21.28
N ILE A 86 -2.60 15.01 -21.41
CA ILE A 86 -3.98 15.41 -21.79
C ILE A 86 -4.43 14.73 -23.09
N ALA A 87 -3.55 14.63 -24.09
CA ALA A 87 -3.85 13.99 -25.37
C ALA A 87 -4.08 12.46 -25.28
N ARG A 88 -3.69 11.83 -24.16
CA ARG A 88 -3.82 10.38 -23.91
C ARG A 88 -5.02 10.04 -23.03
N LEU A 89 -5.79 11.04 -22.59
CA LEU A 89 -7.03 10.79 -21.86
C LEU A 89 -8.05 10.09 -22.75
N VAL A 90 -8.86 9.23 -22.14
CA VAL A 90 -9.90 8.47 -22.82
C VAL A 90 -11.25 8.84 -22.23
N SER A 91 -12.24 9.11 -23.06
CA SER A 91 -13.61 9.43 -22.65
C SER A 91 -14.57 8.31 -23.04
N LEU A 92 -15.59 8.10 -22.20
CA LEU A 92 -16.70 7.18 -22.48
C LEU A 92 -18.03 7.97 -22.61
N PRO A 93 -19.07 7.39 -23.24
CA PRO A 93 -20.37 8.05 -23.40
C PRO A 93 -21.07 8.41 -22.08
N ASP A 94 -20.72 7.76 -20.97
CA ASP A 94 -21.20 8.07 -19.62
C ASP A 94 -20.61 9.36 -19.03
N ARG A 95 -19.83 10.10 -19.84
CA ARG A 95 -19.09 11.33 -19.47
C ARG A 95 -17.95 11.09 -18.49
N SER A 96 -17.59 9.85 -18.22
CA SER A 96 -16.37 9.55 -17.47
C SER A 96 -15.13 9.80 -18.33
N TRP A 97 -14.07 10.21 -17.66
CA TRP A 97 -12.73 10.35 -18.25
C TRP A 97 -11.78 9.38 -17.58
N TRP A 98 -10.82 8.89 -18.35
CA TRP A 98 -9.89 7.86 -17.94
C TRP A 98 -8.48 8.28 -18.25
N MET A 99 -7.58 7.98 -17.33
CA MET A 99 -6.16 8.28 -17.43
C MET A 99 -5.37 7.08 -16.93
N TYR A 100 -4.38 6.66 -17.72
CA TYR A 100 -3.30 5.84 -17.18
C TYR A 100 -2.30 6.77 -16.48
N GLY A 101 -2.20 6.67 -15.17
CA GLY A 101 -1.59 7.68 -14.31
C GLY A 101 -0.53 7.10 -13.39
N ALA A 102 -0.30 7.80 -12.28
CA ALA A 102 0.68 7.43 -11.27
C ALA A 102 0.59 5.95 -10.86
N TRP A 103 1.73 5.37 -10.48
CA TRP A 103 1.84 3.98 -10.02
C TRP A 103 1.47 2.92 -11.06
N ALA A 104 1.48 3.31 -12.33
CA ALA A 104 1.07 2.44 -13.43
C ALA A 104 -0.35 1.88 -13.18
N ARG A 105 -1.30 2.79 -12.89
CA ARG A 105 -2.71 2.47 -12.64
C ARG A 105 -3.65 3.29 -13.51
N TRP A 106 -4.82 2.71 -13.77
CA TRP A 106 -5.93 3.43 -14.38
C TRP A 106 -6.70 4.24 -13.35
N TYR A 107 -7.04 5.47 -13.71
CA TYR A 107 -7.85 6.39 -12.93
C TYR A 107 -9.09 6.77 -13.71
N ARG A 108 -10.25 6.76 -13.06
CA ARG A 108 -11.54 7.24 -13.59
C ARG A 108 -11.90 8.55 -12.92
N TRP A 109 -12.15 9.58 -13.71
CA TRP A 109 -12.84 10.77 -13.27
C TRP A 109 -14.35 10.53 -13.29
N HIS A 110 -15.00 10.76 -12.15
CA HIS A 110 -16.44 10.57 -12.01
C HIS A 110 -17.17 11.92 -11.98
N PRO A 111 -18.15 12.18 -12.88
CA PRO A 111 -18.81 13.48 -13.00
C PRO A 111 -19.62 13.90 -11.77
N ALA A 112 -20.12 12.95 -10.98
CA ALA A 112 -20.92 13.27 -9.78
C ALA A 112 -20.10 13.95 -8.67
N ASP A 113 -18.86 13.50 -8.45
CA ASP A 113 -17.98 14.04 -7.40
C ASP A 113 -16.90 14.99 -7.96
N GLY A 114 -16.70 15.01 -9.27
CA GLY A 114 -15.66 15.82 -9.92
C GLY A 114 -14.23 15.38 -9.59
N ARG A 115 -14.05 14.16 -9.09
CA ARG A 115 -12.76 13.62 -8.59
C ARG A 115 -12.28 12.43 -9.42
N TRP A 116 -10.97 12.21 -9.39
CA TRP A 116 -10.31 11.03 -9.96
C TRP A 116 -10.18 9.93 -8.90
N PHE A 117 -10.46 8.69 -9.29
CA PHE A 117 -10.36 7.50 -8.44
C PHE A 117 -9.57 6.41 -9.16
N PRO A 118 -8.65 5.69 -8.50
CA PRO A 118 -8.09 4.46 -9.06
C PRO A 118 -9.23 3.50 -9.42
N CYS A 119 -9.28 3.07 -10.68
CA CYS A 119 -10.32 2.17 -11.18
C CYS A 119 -9.77 1.38 -12.35
N SER A 120 -9.91 0.06 -12.32
CA SER A 120 -9.57 -0.80 -13.46
C SER A 120 -10.35 -0.36 -14.69
N PRO A 121 -9.72 -0.38 -15.88
CA PRO A 121 -10.41 0.00 -17.11
C PRO A 121 -11.50 -1.03 -17.42
N PRO A 122 -12.59 -0.65 -18.13
CA PRO A 122 -13.63 -1.59 -18.50
C PRO A 122 -13.07 -2.79 -19.28
N HIS A 123 -13.56 -4.00 -18.99
CA HIS A 123 -13.09 -5.21 -19.66
C HIS A 123 -13.91 -5.59 -20.90
N GLY A 124 -15.20 -5.26 -20.92
CA GLY A 124 -16.08 -5.55 -22.07
C GLY A 124 -15.63 -4.83 -23.34
N ALA A 125 -15.44 -5.57 -24.42
CA ALA A 125 -14.98 -5.07 -25.70
C ALA A 125 -15.94 -4.04 -26.28
N MET A 126 -17.26 -4.23 -26.10
CA MET A 126 -18.27 -3.27 -26.55
C MET A 126 -18.11 -1.89 -25.87
N VAL A 127 -17.85 -1.85 -24.56
CA VAL A 127 -17.62 -0.60 -23.82
C VAL A 127 -16.33 0.06 -24.30
N ARG A 128 -15.24 -0.72 -24.44
CA ARG A 128 -13.95 -0.21 -24.92
C ARG A 128 -13.99 0.30 -26.35
N ARG A 129 -14.85 -0.24 -27.22
CA ARG A 129 -15.07 0.27 -28.60
C ARG A 129 -15.75 1.63 -28.64
N GLN A 130 -16.52 1.98 -27.62
CA GLN A 130 -17.17 3.30 -27.52
C GLN A 130 -16.24 4.38 -26.99
N ALA A 131 -15.06 3.99 -26.50
CA ALA A 131 -14.07 4.88 -25.94
C ALA A 131 -13.44 5.78 -27.00
N ARG A 132 -13.36 7.08 -26.71
CA ARG A 132 -12.78 8.09 -27.61
C ARG A 132 -11.59 8.76 -26.95
N PRO A 133 -10.43 8.85 -27.62
CA PRO A 133 -9.31 9.64 -27.10
C PRO A 133 -9.70 11.11 -26.99
N ALA A 134 -8.99 11.86 -26.16
CA ALA A 134 -9.13 13.32 -26.10
C ALA A 134 -8.91 13.94 -27.48
N GLN A 135 -9.85 14.79 -27.90
CA GLN A 135 -9.81 15.49 -29.19
C GLN A 135 -10.01 16.99 -28.97
N PRO A 136 -9.49 17.84 -29.88
CA PRO A 136 -9.78 19.27 -29.86
C PRO A 136 -11.29 19.52 -29.83
N GLY A 137 -11.75 20.36 -28.90
CA GLY A 137 -13.18 20.66 -28.69
C GLY A 137 -13.85 19.84 -27.59
N LEU A 138 -13.21 18.77 -27.10
CA LEU A 138 -13.58 18.18 -25.82
C LEU A 138 -12.90 18.96 -24.70
N ASN A 139 -13.62 19.21 -23.60
CA ASN A 139 -13.11 19.86 -22.40
C ASN A 139 -12.78 18.77 -21.36
N PRO A 140 -11.55 18.19 -21.36
CA PRO A 140 -11.16 17.21 -20.36
C PRO A 140 -11.14 17.85 -18.96
N PRO A 141 -11.45 17.07 -17.91
CA PRO A 141 -11.36 17.54 -16.53
C PRO A 141 -9.90 17.86 -16.16
N ALA A 142 -9.72 18.72 -15.16
CA ALA A 142 -8.40 19.03 -14.64
C ALA A 142 -7.73 17.76 -14.08
N VAL A 143 -6.49 17.51 -14.51
CA VAL A 143 -5.67 16.39 -14.01
C VAL A 143 -4.84 16.89 -12.82
N PRO A 144 -5.12 16.40 -11.60
CA PRO A 144 -4.43 16.84 -10.39
C PRO A 144 -3.00 16.27 -10.37
N ALA A 145 -2.09 16.88 -9.58
CA ALA A 145 -0.66 16.55 -9.64
C ALA A 145 -0.35 15.17 -9.06
N GLU A 146 -1.21 14.70 -8.15
CA GLU A 146 -1.09 13.46 -7.38
C GLU A 146 -1.23 12.21 -8.25
N ILE A 147 -1.96 12.31 -9.37
CA ILE A 147 -2.14 11.19 -10.32
C ILE A 147 -1.22 11.31 -11.54
N LEU A 148 -0.36 12.33 -11.61
CA LEU A 148 0.63 12.46 -12.68
C LEU A 148 1.79 11.51 -12.42
N PRO A 149 2.17 10.67 -13.40
CA PRO A 149 3.37 9.86 -13.30
C PRO A 149 4.61 10.72 -13.04
N THR A 150 5.48 10.24 -12.15
CA THR A 150 6.77 10.85 -11.83
C THR A 150 7.92 10.23 -12.61
N GLY A 151 7.74 9.02 -13.13
CA GLY A 151 8.78 8.18 -13.72
C GLY A 151 9.11 6.98 -12.83
N PRO A 152 9.71 7.19 -11.64
CA PRO A 152 10.02 6.12 -10.69
C PRO A 152 8.82 5.26 -10.26
N ASP A 153 7.62 5.83 -10.24
CA ASP A 153 6.36 5.12 -9.97
C ASP A 153 5.94 4.14 -11.09
N PHE A 154 6.68 4.07 -12.20
CA PHE A 154 6.52 3.05 -13.25
C PHE A 154 7.61 1.97 -13.21
N ALA A 155 8.56 2.06 -12.26
CA ALA A 155 9.71 1.16 -12.19
C ALA A 155 9.36 -0.27 -11.74
N TYR A 156 8.23 -0.45 -11.05
CA TYR A 156 7.76 -1.73 -10.57
C TYR A 156 6.31 -1.98 -10.99
N ASP A 157 5.95 -3.24 -11.14
CA ASP A 157 4.55 -3.65 -11.09
C ASP A 157 4.17 -3.82 -9.61
N TYR A 158 3.44 -2.86 -9.07
CA TYR A 158 2.97 -2.87 -7.67
C TYR A 158 1.72 -3.74 -7.48
N GLY A 159 1.53 -4.81 -8.25
CA GLY A 159 0.39 -5.73 -8.08
C GLY A 159 0.13 -6.11 -6.61
N PRO A 160 -1.00 -6.77 -6.30
CA PRO A 160 -1.42 -6.98 -4.92
C PRO A 160 -0.28 -7.52 -4.06
N PRO A 161 0.02 -6.86 -2.92
CA PRO A 161 1.08 -7.33 -2.04
C PRO A 161 0.77 -8.74 -1.59
N LEU A 162 1.80 -9.59 -1.47
CA LEU A 162 1.62 -10.98 -1.05
C LEU A 162 1.50 -11.09 0.48
N ALA A 163 0.52 -11.87 0.94
CA ALA A 163 0.40 -12.26 2.33
C ALA A 163 1.47 -13.29 2.71
N VAL A 164 1.76 -13.40 4.01
CA VAL A 164 2.63 -14.46 4.52
C VAL A 164 1.90 -15.80 4.57
N ALA A 165 0.57 -15.78 4.72
CA ALA A 165 -0.33 -16.92 4.72
C ALA A 165 -0.42 -17.65 3.37
N GLY A 166 -0.87 -18.90 3.41
CA GLY A 166 -1.15 -19.75 2.24
C GLY A 166 0.08 -20.37 1.56
N LYS A 167 1.31 -19.88 1.82
CA LYS A 167 2.54 -20.51 1.33
C LYS A 167 3.68 -20.36 2.34
N ALA A 168 4.39 -21.44 2.65
CA ALA A 168 5.49 -21.38 3.62
C ALA A 168 6.63 -20.44 3.17
N VAL A 169 7.36 -19.87 4.13
CA VAL A 169 8.62 -19.14 3.87
C VAL A 169 9.77 -20.11 3.64
N SER A 170 10.80 -19.66 2.92
CA SER A 170 11.98 -20.51 2.69
C SER A 170 12.75 -20.79 3.99
N GLY A 171 13.26 -22.00 4.16
CA GLY A 171 14.10 -22.34 5.31
C GLY A 171 15.38 -21.47 5.42
N ALA A 172 15.91 -21.01 4.28
CA ALA A 172 17.05 -20.09 4.24
C ALA A 172 16.71 -18.71 4.81
N LEU A 173 15.48 -18.21 4.59
CA LEU A 173 15.00 -16.98 5.23
C LEU A 173 14.89 -17.18 6.74
N THR A 174 14.20 -18.24 7.17
CA THR A 174 14.00 -18.56 8.60
C THR A 174 15.33 -18.72 9.33
N TYR A 175 16.32 -19.38 8.70
CA TYR A 175 17.66 -19.54 9.28
C TYR A 175 18.36 -18.19 9.50
N ARG A 176 18.39 -17.32 8.47
CA ARG A 176 19.03 -16.00 8.58
C ARG A 176 18.38 -15.13 9.63
N LEU A 177 17.05 -15.08 9.67
CA LEU A 177 16.32 -14.32 10.67
C LEU A 177 16.58 -14.86 12.09
N ARG A 178 16.60 -16.18 12.26
CA ARG A 178 16.94 -16.79 13.55
C ARG A 178 18.31 -16.33 14.05
N SER A 179 19.33 -16.32 13.20
CA SER A 179 20.66 -15.82 13.57
C SER A 179 20.64 -14.36 14.00
N VAL A 180 19.95 -13.49 13.24
CA VAL A 180 19.83 -12.05 13.56
C VAL A 180 19.10 -11.84 14.90
N ILE A 181 18.01 -12.57 15.15
CA ILE A 181 17.22 -12.45 16.38
C ILE A 181 18.01 -12.97 17.59
N GLN A 182 18.75 -14.06 17.43
CA GLN A 182 19.63 -14.59 18.48
C GLN A 182 20.72 -13.57 18.85
N GLU A 183 21.38 -12.96 17.87
CA GLU A 183 22.36 -11.90 18.12
C GLU A 183 21.72 -10.67 18.79
N ALA A 184 20.53 -10.26 18.33
CA ALA A 184 19.79 -9.15 18.94
C ALA A 184 19.41 -9.43 20.40
N GLY A 185 19.06 -10.67 20.74
CA GLY A 185 18.70 -11.10 22.10
C GLY A 185 19.87 -11.11 23.09
N LEU A 186 21.13 -11.08 22.63
CA LEU A 186 22.31 -10.99 23.50
C LEU A 186 22.55 -9.58 24.05
N ALA A 187 21.83 -8.58 23.54
CA ALA A 187 21.99 -7.19 23.96
C ALA A 187 21.55 -6.98 25.44
N PRO A 188 22.35 -6.30 26.28
CA PRO A 188 21.98 -6.05 27.68
C PRO A 188 20.69 -5.22 27.80
N PRO A 189 19.62 -5.72 28.43
CA PRO A 189 18.33 -5.02 28.46
C PRO A 189 18.38 -3.63 29.10
N MET A 190 19.33 -3.40 30.01
CA MET A 190 19.53 -2.09 30.64
C MET A 190 20.07 -1.03 29.67
N ASP A 191 20.88 -1.42 28.68
CA ASP A 191 21.37 -0.53 27.63
C ASP A 191 20.35 -0.35 26.50
N TYR A 192 19.40 -1.29 26.39
CA TYR A 192 18.37 -1.37 25.35
C TYR A 192 16.97 -1.58 25.97
N PRO A 193 16.47 -0.64 26.80
CA PRO A 193 15.20 -0.78 27.47
C PRO A 193 14.05 -0.74 26.46
N LEU A 194 13.02 -1.52 26.77
CA LEU A 194 11.81 -1.63 25.97
C LEU A 194 10.61 -1.45 26.90
N GLY A 195 9.78 -0.44 26.61
CA GLY A 195 8.57 -0.14 27.40
C GLY A 195 7.30 -0.82 26.91
N TRP A 196 7.40 -1.78 25.98
CA TRP A 196 6.23 -2.37 25.31
C TRP A 196 5.73 -3.60 26.06
N SER A 197 4.45 -3.60 26.44
CA SER A 197 3.81 -4.72 27.14
C SER A 197 3.62 -5.98 26.28
N TYR A 198 3.86 -5.89 24.97
CA TYR A 198 3.81 -7.03 24.05
C TYR A 198 4.97 -8.02 24.26
N PHE A 199 6.10 -7.55 24.79
CA PHE A 199 7.29 -8.35 25.05
C PHE A 199 7.46 -8.64 26.54
N LEU A 200 8.13 -9.76 26.86
CA LEU A 200 8.51 -10.10 28.23
C LEU A 200 9.34 -8.97 28.86
N HIS A 201 9.20 -8.84 30.17
CA HIS A 201 10.05 -7.93 30.93
C HIS A 201 11.52 -8.36 30.78
N GLY A 202 12.38 -7.41 30.42
CA GLY A 202 13.80 -7.69 30.15
C GLY A 202 14.12 -8.06 28.70
N THR A 203 13.15 -8.09 27.78
CA THR A 203 13.45 -8.18 26.34
C THR A 203 14.13 -6.88 25.87
N PRO A 204 15.30 -6.93 25.20
CA PRO A 204 15.98 -5.74 24.73
C PRO A 204 15.28 -5.13 23.49
N SER A 205 15.35 -3.81 23.33
CA SER A 205 14.76 -3.09 22.19
C SER A 205 15.34 -3.49 20.82
N THR A 206 16.51 -4.13 20.78
CA THR A 206 17.08 -4.77 19.59
C THR A 206 16.21 -5.92 19.07
N VAL A 207 15.61 -6.73 19.95
CA VAL A 207 14.65 -7.78 19.55
C VAL A 207 13.38 -7.15 19.00
N ALA A 208 12.85 -6.13 19.69
CA ALA A 208 11.69 -5.38 19.19
C ALA A 208 11.97 -4.72 17.82
N ALA A 209 13.20 -4.26 17.58
CA ALA A 209 13.61 -3.71 16.29
C ALA A 209 13.53 -4.75 15.16
N THR A 210 13.99 -5.98 15.39
CA THR A 210 13.86 -7.06 14.40
C THR A 210 12.39 -7.42 14.13
N TRP A 211 11.57 -7.49 15.17
CA TRP A 211 10.13 -7.75 15.07
C TRP A 211 9.40 -6.67 14.27
N SER A 212 9.59 -5.41 14.65
CA SER A 212 8.95 -4.27 13.99
C SER A 212 9.44 -4.10 12.56
N ALA A 213 10.72 -4.35 12.28
CA ALA A 213 11.24 -4.35 10.91
C ALA A 213 10.60 -5.45 10.06
N MET A 214 10.42 -6.67 10.60
CA MET A 214 9.74 -7.75 9.89
C MET A 214 8.28 -7.39 9.58
N LEU A 215 7.52 -6.95 10.58
CA LEU A 215 6.11 -6.57 10.40
C LEU A 215 5.93 -5.35 9.52
N TRP A 216 6.85 -4.37 9.57
CA TRP A 216 6.82 -3.25 8.64
C TRP A 216 7.21 -3.70 7.24
N CYS A 217 8.17 -4.61 7.06
CA CYS A 217 8.48 -5.12 5.73
C CYS A 217 7.36 -6.00 5.15
N ALA A 218 6.54 -6.61 5.99
CA ALA A 218 5.32 -7.29 5.55
C ALA A 218 4.28 -6.24 5.13
N ALA A 219 3.88 -6.25 3.85
CA ALA A 219 2.76 -5.42 3.41
C ALA A 219 1.40 -5.98 3.88
N VAL A 220 1.31 -7.31 4.00
CA VAL A 220 0.13 -8.05 4.47
C VAL A 220 0.58 -9.11 5.50
N PRO A 221 0.85 -8.70 6.75
CA PRO A 221 1.28 -9.58 7.86
C PRO A 221 0.14 -10.48 8.40
N VAL A 222 -0.45 -11.27 7.51
CA VAL A 222 -1.35 -12.37 7.86
C VAL A 222 -0.57 -13.67 7.73
N PHE A 223 -0.59 -14.49 8.77
CA PHE A 223 0.18 -15.73 8.87
C PHE A 223 -0.76 -16.93 8.98
N ASP A 224 -0.32 -18.05 8.43
CA ASP A 224 -1.06 -19.30 8.47
C ASP A 224 -0.33 -20.27 9.42
N PRO A 225 -0.92 -20.57 10.60
CA PRO A 225 -0.29 -21.47 11.58
C PRO A 225 -0.21 -22.92 11.09
N ASP A 226 -1.06 -23.35 10.16
CA ASP A 226 -1.10 -24.74 9.68
C ASP A 226 0.08 -25.06 8.76
N LEU A 227 0.70 -24.04 8.16
CA LEU A 227 1.95 -24.19 7.41
C LEU A 227 3.13 -24.60 8.31
N ASP A 228 3.03 -24.37 9.62
CA ASP A 228 4.07 -24.64 10.60
C ASP A 228 3.96 -26.07 11.17
N ALA A 229 2.81 -26.72 11.03
CA ALA A 229 2.55 -28.08 11.51
C ALA A 229 3.37 -29.17 10.75
N GLY A 230 4.00 -28.82 9.62
CA GLY A 230 4.82 -29.72 8.80
C GLY A 230 6.28 -29.91 9.26
N GLY A 231 6.66 -29.43 10.45
CA GLY A 231 8.00 -29.61 11.02
C GLY A 231 9.01 -28.50 10.70
N ALA A 232 8.61 -27.45 9.99
CA ALA A 232 9.39 -26.22 9.86
C ALA A 232 9.02 -25.26 11.00
N THR A 233 10.00 -24.63 11.66
CA THR A 233 9.69 -23.53 12.59
C THR A 233 9.05 -22.39 11.80
N GLY A 234 7.82 -22.04 12.16
CA GLY A 234 7.12 -20.89 11.59
C GLY A 234 7.88 -19.60 11.76
N LEU A 235 7.67 -18.67 10.82
CA LEU A 235 8.33 -17.36 10.84
C LEU A 235 8.04 -16.62 12.15
N LEU A 236 6.79 -16.68 12.63
CA LEU A 236 6.38 -16.05 13.88
C LEU A 236 7.05 -16.67 15.12
N ASN A 237 7.25 -17.98 15.09
CA ASN A 237 7.80 -18.75 16.22
C ASN A 237 9.25 -18.38 16.55
N LEU A 238 9.93 -17.63 15.67
CA LEU A 238 11.26 -17.09 15.95
C LEU A 238 11.27 -16.06 17.09
N TRP A 239 10.15 -15.36 17.33
CA TRP A 239 10.05 -14.33 18.37
C TRP A 239 9.34 -14.79 19.64
N GLU A 240 8.65 -15.94 19.62
CA GLU A 240 7.92 -16.50 20.78
C GLU A 240 8.69 -16.46 22.11
N PRO A 241 10.01 -16.78 22.17
CA PRO A 241 10.76 -16.75 23.43
C PRO A 241 10.81 -15.37 24.11
N TYR A 242 10.48 -14.30 23.39
CA TYR A 242 10.55 -12.93 23.86
C TYR A 242 9.17 -12.29 24.10
N LEU A 243 8.08 -12.95 23.69
CA LEU A 243 6.73 -12.40 23.76
C LEU A 243 6.10 -12.60 25.13
N ALA A 244 5.40 -11.57 25.62
CA ALA A 244 4.74 -11.63 26.93
C ALA A 244 3.57 -12.63 26.97
N GLN A 245 2.99 -12.91 25.80
CA GLN A 245 1.92 -13.88 25.59
C GLN A 245 2.24 -14.65 24.32
N PRO A 246 1.90 -15.96 24.25
CA PRO A 246 1.94 -16.68 22.99
C PRO A 246 0.97 -16.04 21.98
N PHE A 247 1.14 -16.38 20.70
CA PHE A 247 0.15 -16.00 19.70
C PHE A 247 -1.21 -16.58 20.09
N ASP A 248 -2.26 -15.79 19.88
CA ASP A 248 -3.62 -16.26 20.08
C ASP A 248 -3.88 -17.48 19.20
N ASP A 249 -4.79 -18.35 19.62
CA ASP A 249 -5.28 -19.46 18.81
C ASP A 249 -6.63 -19.17 18.13
N HIS A 250 -7.09 -17.92 18.25
CA HIS A 250 -8.33 -17.41 17.66
C HIS A 250 -8.24 -17.27 16.13
N GLY A 251 -9.34 -17.61 15.45
CA GLY A 251 -9.43 -17.56 13.99
C GLY A 251 -8.57 -18.60 13.25
N ARG A 252 -8.76 -18.69 11.93
CA ARG A 252 -7.97 -19.58 11.04
C ARG A 252 -6.57 -19.03 10.80
N LEU A 253 -6.46 -17.72 10.61
CA LEU A 253 -5.23 -17.01 10.31
C LEU A 253 -4.79 -16.13 11.49
N ARG A 254 -3.49 -15.88 11.61
CA ARG A 254 -2.93 -14.95 12.61
C ARG A 254 -2.72 -13.58 12.01
N TRP A 255 -3.37 -12.59 12.59
CA TRP A 255 -3.37 -11.22 12.08
C TRP A 255 -2.51 -10.32 12.96
N LEU A 256 -1.41 -9.80 12.41
CA LEU A 256 -0.57 -8.84 13.12
C LEU A 256 -0.68 -7.48 12.47
N VAL A 257 -0.85 -6.42 13.24
CA VAL A 257 -0.94 -5.07 12.68
C VAL A 257 0.47 -4.59 12.30
N PRO A 258 0.72 -4.21 11.04
CA PRO A 258 2.01 -3.66 10.67
C PRO A 258 2.22 -2.33 11.43
N PRO A 259 3.35 -2.16 12.15
CA PRO A 259 3.63 -0.92 12.84
C PRO A 259 3.79 0.21 11.82
N LEU A 260 3.59 1.45 12.25
CA LEU A 260 3.96 2.62 11.45
C LEU A 260 5.47 2.84 11.50
N LEU A 261 6.03 3.47 10.48
CA LEU A 261 7.46 3.81 10.40
C LEU A 261 7.92 4.59 11.63
N ARG A 262 7.12 5.55 12.11
CA ARG A 262 7.39 6.28 13.37
C ARG A 262 7.62 5.38 14.60
N THR A 263 7.02 4.19 14.63
CA THR A 263 7.19 3.23 15.74
C THR A 263 8.60 2.65 15.73
N ILE A 264 9.12 2.36 14.54
CA ILE A 264 10.48 1.86 14.33
C ILE A 264 11.48 2.98 14.62
N ILE A 265 11.20 4.20 14.13
CA ILE A 265 12.00 5.40 14.42
C ILE A 265 12.11 5.64 15.92
N GLY A 266 11.01 5.46 16.67
CA GLY A 266 11.00 5.66 18.12
C GLY A 266 12.04 4.84 18.87
N LEU A 267 12.29 3.59 18.46
CA LEU A 267 13.32 2.73 19.07
C LEU A 267 14.73 3.31 18.91
N TYR A 268 15.02 3.88 17.73
CA TYR A 268 16.30 4.53 17.41
C TYR A 268 16.42 5.91 18.06
N ALA A 269 15.39 6.77 17.88
CA ALA A 269 15.40 8.16 18.32
C ALA A 269 15.49 8.28 19.84
N GLU A 270 14.89 7.35 20.58
CA GLU A 270 14.98 7.34 22.04
C GLU A 270 16.42 7.13 22.51
N ARG A 271 17.19 6.20 21.89
CA ARG A 271 18.61 6.02 22.18
C ARG A 271 19.45 7.24 21.80
N MET A 272 19.15 7.87 20.66
CA MET A 272 19.83 9.10 20.24
C MET A 272 19.63 10.23 21.26
N ARG A 273 18.40 10.44 21.76
CA ARG A 273 18.11 11.46 22.79
C ARG A 273 18.80 11.16 24.12
N ALA A 274 18.99 9.88 24.45
CA ALA A 274 19.74 9.47 25.63
C ALA A 274 21.26 9.67 25.49
N GLY A 275 21.74 10.19 24.35
CA GLY A 275 23.18 10.34 24.07
C GLY A 275 23.90 9.01 23.83
N ARG A 276 23.16 7.93 23.58
CA ARG A 276 23.68 6.57 23.35
C ARG A 276 23.66 6.25 21.85
N ALA A 277 24.47 7.00 21.08
CA ALA A 277 24.56 6.84 19.63
C ALA A 277 25.08 5.46 19.20
N ASP A 278 25.92 4.84 20.03
CA ASP A 278 26.38 3.46 19.90
C ASP A 278 25.22 2.45 19.94
N ALA A 279 24.36 2.56 20.96
CA ALA A 279 23.17 1.71 21.09
C ALA A 279 22.16 1.98 19.96
N ALA A 280 21.98 3.24 19.57
CA ALA A 280 21.15 3.62 18.43
C ALA A 280 21.64 2.97 17.12
N GLY A 281 22.95 2.98 16.89
CA GLY A 281 23.59 2.33 15.75
C GLY A 281 23.40 0.81 15.75
N GLN A 282 23.45 0.17 16.92
CA GLN A 282 23.18 -1.27 17.04
C GLN A 282 21.71 -1.62 16.74
N ILE A 283 20.76 -0.79 17.17
CA ILE A 283 19.34 -0.94 16.82
C ILE A 283 19.15 -0.87 15.30
N VAL A 284 19.74 0.15 14.64
CA VAL A 284 19.71 0.29 13.18
C VAL A 284 20.34 -0.93 12.51
N ARG A 285 21.48 -1.43 13.02
CA ARG A 285 22.11 -2.64 12.48
C ARG A 285 21.19 -3.86 12.56
N CYS A 286 20.45 -4.06 13.65
CA CYS A 286 19.48 -5.14 13.77
C CYS A 286 18.37 -5.02 12.70
N MET A 287 17.87 -3.80 12.46
CA MET A 287 16.86 -3.53 11.43
C MET A 287 17.42 -3.78 10.01
N VAL A 288 18.65 -3.33 9.72
CA VAL A 288 19.33 -3.56 8.43
C VAL A 288 19.49 -5.05 8.17
N MET A 289 20.04 -5.80 9.11
CA MET A 289 20.25 -7.25 8.96
C MET A 289 18.93 -8.00 8.75
N THR A 290 17.88 -7.58 9.45
CA THR A 290 16.52 -8.13 9.28
C THR A 290 15.98 -7.84 7.87
N ALA A 291 16.03 -6.58 7.43
CA ALA A 291 15.54 -6.19 6.11
C ALA A 291 16.35 -6.82 4.97
N GLN A 292 17.67 -6.98 5.13
CA GLN A 292 18.51 -7.69 4.17
C GLN A 292 18.13 -9.17 4.05
N ALA A 293 17.84 -9.85 5.17
CA ALA A 293 17.36 -11.23 5.14
C ALA A 293 16.01 -11.35 4.41
N LEU A 294 15.08 -10.42 4.70
CA LEU A 294 13.73 -10.39 4.13
C LEU A 294 13.71 -10.04 2.64
N ARG A 295 14.66 -9.25 2.15
CA ARG A 295 14.68 -8.73 0.77
C ARG A 295 14.64 -9.85 -0.29
N ASP A 296 15.10 -11.04 0.03
CA ASP A 296 15.16 -12.16 -0.92
C ASP A 296 13.82 -12.92 -1.06
N ASP A 297 12.82 -12.64 -0.23
CA ASP A 297 11.48 -13.21 -0.37
C ASP A 297 10.52 -12.16 -0.99
N PRO A 298 9.80 -12.49 -2.08
CA PRO A 298 8.92 -11.56 -2.78
C PRO A 298 7.86 -10.88 -1.91
N ARG A 299 7.45 -11.52 -0.80
CA ARG A 299 6.47 -10.96 0.15
C ARG A 299 6.96 -9.70 0.85
N PHE A 300 8.27 -9.60 1.05
CA PHE A 300 8.89 -8.52 1.79
C PHE A 300 9.77 -7.63 0.92
N GLN A 301 10.21 -8.11 -0.24
CA GLN A 301 11.23 -7.49 -1.09
C GLN A 301 11.09 -5.98 -1.26
N VAL A 302 9.89 -5.50 -1.63
CA VAL A 302 9.67 -4.08 -1.96
C VAL A 302 9.80 -3.20 -0.70
N ARG A 303 9.10 -3.55 0.40
CA ARG A 303 9.22 -2.77 1.65
C ARG A 303 10.58 -2.97 2.30
N ALA A 304 11.18 -4.16 2.26
CA ALA A 304 12.54 -4.38 2.73
C ALA A 304 13.55 -3.47 2.00
N SER A 305 13.44 -3.36 0.68
CA SER A 305 14.27 -2.43 -0.11
C SER A 305 14.00 -0.97 0.28
N ALA A 306 12.74 -0.62 0.58
CA ALA A 306 12.37 0.73 1.02
C ALA A 306 13.01 1.03 2.38
N LEU A 307 12.89 0.12 3.35
CA LEU A 307 13.49 0.26 4.67
C LEU A 307 14.99 0.42 4.56
N LEU A 308 15.68 -0.44 3.79
CA LEU A 308 17.12 -0.35 3.58
C LEU A 308 17.54 1.00 2.99
N SER A 309 16.80 1.53 2.01
CA SER A 309 17.09 2.86 1.46
C SER A 309 16.97 3.99 2.50
N ILE A 310 16.16 3.80 3.53
CA ILE A 310 15.96 4.76 4.63
C ILE A 310 17.08 4.62 5.68
N ILE A 311 17.44 3.40 6.07
CA ILE A 311 18.25 3.15 7.28
C ILE A 311 19.71 2.77 7.01
N GLU A 312 20.06 2.20 5.85
CA GLU A 312 21.47 1.90 5.52
C GLU A 312 22.37 3.16 5.53
N PRO A 313 21.92 4.36 5.08
CA PRO A 313 22.71 5.58 5.17
C PRO A 313 23.14 5.94 6.60
N LEU A 314 22.37 5.55 7.62
CA LEU A 314 22.70 5.79 9.03
C LEU A 314 23.89 4.96 9.51
N GLN A 315 24.18 3.83 8.87
CA GLN A 315 25.38 3.05 9.18
C GLN A 315 26.65 3.72 8.68
N ALA A 316 26.57 4.41 7.53
CA ALA A 316 27.69 5.15 6.96
C ALA A 316 27.89 6.51 7.64
N ASN A 317 26.81 7.16 8.06
CA ASN A 317 26.83 8.44 8.75
C ASN A 317 25.84 8.48 9.92
N PRO A 318 26.27 8.11 11.14
CA PRO A 318 25.40 8.14 12.32
C PRO A 318 24.85 9.53 12.69
N ALA A 319 25.50 10.61 12.25
CA ALA A 319 25.11 12.00 12.53
C ALA A 319 24.03 12.54 11.56
N LEU A 320 23.54 11.72 10.62
CA LEU A 320 22.59 12.16 9.60
C LEU A 320 21.28 12.71 10.19
N ASP A 321 20.88 12.19 11.35
CA ASP A 321 19.65 12.57 12.06
C ASP A 321 19.83 13.66 13.14
N ASP A 322 21.07 14.10 13.42
CA ASP A 322 21.35 15.07 14.49
C ASP A 322 20.61 16.40 14.29
N ARG A 323 20.35 16.77 13.03
CA ARG A 323 19.60 17.99 12.70
C ARG A 323 18.10 17.86 12.91
N ALA A 324 17.55 16.66 12.75
CA ALA A 324 16.12 16.42 12.89
C ALA A 324 15.74 16.14 14.35
N LEU A 325 16.64 15.54 15.12
CA LEU A 325 16.41 15.10 16.50
C LEU A 325 15.84 16.18 17.44
N PRO A 326 16.32 17.46 17.42
CA PRO A 326 15.78 18.51 18.30
C PRO A 326 14.35 18.94 17.96
N TYR A 327 13.88 18.66 16.73
CA TYR A 327 12.56 19.05 16.25
C TYR A 327 11.49 17.96 16.45
N GLY A 328 11.82 16.88 17.16
CA GLY A 328 10.87 15.84 17.58
C GLY A 328 10.63 14.72 16.55
N ASP A 329 9.74 13.79 16.89
CA ASP A 329 9.49 12.57 16.11
C ASP A 329 9.00 12.85 14.69
N GLU A 330 8.17 13.88 14.49
CA GLU A 330 7.66 14.25 13.16
C GLU A 330 8.76 14.76 12.23
N ALA A 331 9.79 15.41 12.77
CA ALA A 331 10.94 15.85 11.98
C ALA A 331 11.81 14.66 11.58
N MET A 332 12.04 13.73 12.51
CA MET A 332 12.73 12.47 12.25
C MET A 332 12.01 11.62 11.20
N GLU A 333 10.68 11.52 11.31
CA GLU A 333 9.85 10.79 10.36
C GLU A 333 9.93 11.39 8.95
N ARG A 334 9.81 12.71 8.82
CA ARG A 334 9.98 13.39 7.52
C ARG A 334 11.36 13.15 6.92
N GLU A 335 12.40 13.23 7.75
CA GLU A 335 13.77 13.02 7.34
C GLU A 335 14.00 11.57 6.86
N TRP A 336 13.52 10.57 7.61
CA TRP A 336 13.57 9.16 7.19
C TRP A 336 12.78 8.91 5.91
N MET A 337 11.56 9.44 5.80
CA MET A 337 10.75 9.32 4.57
C MET A 337 11.44 9.96 3.35
N SER A 338 12.17 11.06 3.55
CA SER A 338 12.88 11.74 2.46
C SER A 338 13.98 10.89 1.83
N ARG A 339 14.57 9.97 2.61
CA ARG A 339 15.63 9.04 2.18
C ARG A 339 15.10 7.86 1.37
N CYS A 340 13.80 7.56 1.47
CA CYS A 340 13.20 6.47 0.71
C CYS A 340 13.43 6.68 -0.78
N ALA A 341 14.00 5.65 -1.43
CA ALA A 341 14.27 5.69 -2.85
C ALA A 341 12.98 6.03 -3.64
N PRO A 342 13.03 6.93 -4.64
CA PRO A 342 11.82 7.37 -5.35
C PRO A 342 10.94 6.24 -5.90
N PRO A 343 11.50 5.15 -6.49
CA PRO A 343 10.73 4.01 -6.94
C PRO A 343 10.00 3.21 -5.84
N LEU A 344 10.24 3.49 -4.57
CA LEU A 344 9.68 2.71 -3.45
C LEU A 344 8.70 3.52 -2.62
N ARG A 345 8.44 4.79 -2.99
CA ARG A 345 7.62 5.72 -2.18
C ARG A 345 6.17 5.29 -2.00
N ALA A 346 5.58 4.53 -2.92
CA ALA A 346 4.22 3.98 -2.74
C ALA A 346 4.10 3.09 -1.49
N THR A 347 5.20 2.46 -1.06
CA THR A 347 5.20 1.64 0.16
C THR A 347 4.91 2.45 1.42
N LEU A 348 5.14 3.77 1.38
CA LEU A 348 4.93 4.69 2.50
C LEU A 348 3.48 5.14 2.62
N PHE A 349 2.59 4.84 1.68
CA PHE A 349 1.19 5.27 1.76
C PHE A 349 0.47 4.74 3.00
N ALA A 350 0.84 3.56 3.49
CA ALA A 350 0.30 3.04 4.74
C ALA A 350 0.64 3.94 5.95
N ASP A 351 1.75 4.69 5.85
CA ASP A 351 2.25 5.60 6.86
C ASP A 351 1.75 7.04 6.66
N THR A 352 1.66 7.52 5.41
CA THR A 352 1.38 8.95 5.10
C THR A 352 -0.03 9.23 4.61
N SER A 353 -0.66 8.28 3.91
CA SER A 353 -1.91 8.49 3.18
C SER A 353 -2.84 7.25 3.27
N PRO A 354 -3.44 6.97 4.44
CA PRO A 354 -4.27 5.77 4.64
C PRO A 354 -5.41 5.61 3.62
N GLY A 355 -6.00 6.72 3.18
CA GLY A 355 -7.07 6.69 2.18
C GLY A 355 -6.59 6.33 0.77
N GLU A 356 -5.45 6.87 0.32
CA GLU A 356 -4.82 6.45 -0.95
C GLU A 356 -4.40 4.98 -0.90
N ARG A 357 -3.86 4.54 0.25
CA ARG A 357 -3.53 3.12 0.48
C ARG A 357 -4.76 2.22 0.34
N PHE A 358 -5.92 2.63 0.86
CA PHE A 358 -7.17 1.90 0.73
C PHE A 358 -7.67 1.86 -0.72
N GLN A 359 -7.65 2.98 -1.44
CA GLN A 359 -8.05 3.02 -2.85
C GLN A 359 -7.19 2.09 -3.71
N MET A 360 -5.87 2.08 -3.49
CA MET A 360 -4.95 1.17 -4.18
C MET A 360 -5.18 -0.29 -3.81
N ALA A 361 -5.41 -0.59 -2.53
CA ALA A 361 -5.75 -1.95 -2.09
C ALA A 361 -7.02 -2.47 -2.80
N PHE A 362 -8.04 -1.62 -2.88
CA PHE A 362 -9.32 -1.95 -3.51
C PHE A 362 -9.16 -2.15 -5.02
N TYR A 363 -8.35 -1.33 -5.68
CA TYR A 363 -7.96 -1.54 -7.07
C TYR A 363 -7.31 -2.91 -7.27
N ASP A 364 -6.32 -3.25 -6.44
CA ASP A 364 -5.60 -4.51 -6.57
C ASP A 364 -6.51 -5.73 -6.28
N LEU A 365 -7.47 -5.61 -5.36
CA LEU A 365 -8.51 -6.63 -5.14
C LEU A 365 -9.39 -6.79 -6.37
N SER A 366 -9.83 -5.68 -6.98
CA SER A 366 -10.64 -5.70 -8.20
C SER A 366 -9.91 -6.41 -9.35
N GLU A 367 -8.62 -6.16 -9.52
CA GLU A 367 -7.79 -6.89 -10.50
C GLU A 367 -7.60 -8.36 -10.13
N ALA A 368 -7.40 -8.67 -8.84
CA ALA A 368 -7.17 -10.03 -8.38
C ALA A 368 -8.39 -10.94 -8.58
N VAL A 369 -9.61 -10.42 -8.40
CA VAL A 369 -10.84 -11.23 -8.53
C VAL A 369 -11.28 -11.46 -9.98
N ARG A 370 -10.68 -10.76 -10.93
CA ARG A 370 -11.05 -10.80 -12.35
C ARG A 370 -11.19 -12.22 -12.94
N PRO A 371 -10.30 -13.20 -12.66
CA PRO A 371 -10.43 -14.54 -13.22
C PRO A 371 -11.74 -15.27 -12.86
N MET A 372 -12.41 -14.85 -11.78
CA MET A 372 -13.68 -15.45 -11.31
C MET A 372 -14.92 -14.69 -11.79
N CYS A 373 -14.75 -13.62 -12.55
CA CYS A 373 -15.83 -12.72 -12.94
C CYS A 373 -16.57 -13.13 -14.22
N GLY A 374 -16.17 -14.24 -14.85
CA GLY A 374 -16.69 -14.71 -16.12
C GLY A 374 -16.11 -14.00 -17.34
N ASP A 375 -16.58 -14.37 -18.53
CA ASP A 375 -16.21 -13.74 -19.81
C ASP A 375 -16.89 -12.36 -19.93
N PRO A 376 -16.16 -11.25 -20.13
CA PRO A 376 -16.72 -9.90 -20.32
C PRO A 376 -17.77 -9.76 -21.42
N GLU A 377 -17.82 -10.67 -22.39
CA GLU A 377 -18.84 -10.66 -23.45
C GLU A 377 -20.10 -11.49 -23.09
N SER A 378 -20.09 -12.19 -21.95
CA SER A 378 -21.20 -13.00 -21.46
C SER A 378 -22.19 -12.19 -20.62
N THR A 379 -23.47 -12.56 -20.67
CA THR A 379 -24.51 -12.01 -19.79
C THR A 379 -24.34 -12.40 -18.33
N ALA A 380 -23.55 -13.44 -18.04
CA ALA A 380 -23.18 -13.86 -16.70
C ALA A 380 -22.00 -13.05 -16.12
N PHE A 381 -21.37 -12.18 -16.90
CA PHE A 381 -20.26 -11.35 -16.46
C PHE A 381 -20.67 -10.44 -15.30
N THR A 382 -19.83 -10.41 -14.27
CA THR A 382 -19.96 -9.42 -13.19
C THR A 382 -18.72 -8.55 -13.19
N GLU A 383 -18.87 -7.23 -13.15
CA GLU A 383 -17.72 -6.34 -13.12
C GLU A 383 -16.84 -6.62 -11.88
N PRO A 384 -15.51 -6.81 -12.04
CA PRO A 384 -14.64 -7.21 -10.93
C PRO A 384 -14.67 -6.27 -9.73
N ARG A 385 -14.82 -4.96 -9.97
CA ARG A 385 -14.98 -3.96 -8.90
C ARG A 385 -16.27 -4.12 -8.08
N HIS A 386 -17.34 -4.65 -8.67
CA HIS A 386 -18.58 -4.95 -7.97
C HIS A 386 -18.43 -6.20 -7.10
N VAL A 387 -17.69 -7.21 -7.58
CA VAL A 387 -17.32 -8.38 -6.78
C VAL A 387 -16.43 -7.95 -5.61
N ALA A 388 -15.41 -7.12 -5.84
CA ALA A 388 -14.56 -6.58 -4.79
C ALA A 388 -15.35 -5.77 -3.74
N ALA A 389 -16.31 -4.95 -4.16
CA ALA A 389 -17.21 -4.24 -3.24
C ALA A 389 -18.07 -5.20 -2.42
N ALA A 390 -18.54 -6.29 -3.02
CA ALA A 390 -19.31 -7.31 -2.32
C ALA A 390 -18.47 -8.07 -1.29
N LEU A 391 -17.21 -8.37 -1.58
CA LEU A 391 -16.28 -8.99 -0.64
C LEU A 391 -15.95 -8.06 0.52
N LEU A 392 -15.60 -6.79 0.25
CA LEU A 392 -15.44 -5.78 1.29
C LEU A 392 -16.69 -5.67 2.17
N ALA A 393 -17.89 -5.67 1.56
CA ALA A 393 -19.14 -5.65 2.30
C ALA A 393 -19.31 -6.86 3.22
N ALA A 394 -18.85 -8.06 2.82
CA ALA A 394 -18.93 -9.26 3.65
C ALA A 394 -18.09 -9.12 4.92
N ASP A 395 -16.84 -8.64 4.80
CA ASP A 395 -15.95 -8.43 5.95
C ASP A 395 -16.44 -7.31 6.86
N MET A 396 -16.92 -6.20 6.28
CA MET A 396 -17.51 -5.12 7.07
C MET A 396 -18.78 -5.57 7.80
N ALA A 397 -19.64 -6.39 7.17
CA ALA A 397 -20.83 -6.95 7.81
C ALA A 397 -20.49 -7.86 9.00
N GLY A 398 -19.40 -8.61 8.90
CA GLY A 398 -18.92 -9.50 9.97
C GLY A 398 -18.31 -8.76 11.17
N TYR A 399 -17.81 -7.54 10.98
CA TYR A 399 -17.06 -6.82 12.02
C TYR A 399 -17.63 -5.44 12.39
N ARG A 400 -17.67 -4.49 11.44
CA ARG A 400 -18.05 -3.09 11.68
C ARG A 400 -18.86 -2.50 10.51
N PRO A 401 -20.14 -2.90 10.35
CA PRO A 401 -20.98 -2.43 9.24
C PRO A 401 -21.26 -0.93 9.33
N ASP A 402 -21.18 -0.34 10.52
CA ASP A 402 -21.35 1.09 10.77
C ASP A 402 -20.28 1.96 10.09
N LEU A 403 -19.11 1.39 9.76
CA LEU A 403 -18.02 2.09 9.11
C LEU A 403 -18.13 2.14 7.57
N ALA A 404 -19.18 1.55 6.99
CA ALA A 404 -19.36 1.49 5.55
C ALA A 404 -19.45 2.87 4.89
N ALA A 405 -20.14 3.82 5.51
CA ALA A 405 -20.28 5.17 4.97
C ALA A 405 -18.93 5.94 4.98
N PRO A 406 -18.20 6.05 6.11
CA PRO A 406 -16.90 6.76 6.11
C PRO A 406 -15.84 6.07 5.23
N VAL A 407 -15.82 4.74 5.15
CA VAL A 407 -14.92 4.00 4.24
C VAL A 407 -15.33 4.22 2.78
N GLY A 408 -16.63 4.15 2.48
CA GLY A 408 -17.18 4.36 1.14
C GLY A 408 -16.92 5.75 0.55
N ASN A 409 -16.66 6.77 1.37
CA ASN A 409 -16.26 8.11 0.90
C ASN A 409 -14.92 8.13 0.16
N TRP A 410 -14.12 7.07 0.29
CA TRP A 410 -12.88 6.89 -0.45
C TRP A 410 -13.07 6.11 -1.75
N LEU A 411 -14.23 5.48 -1.95
CA LEU A 411 -14.61 4.85 -3.21
C LEU A 411 -15.27 5.87 -4.14
N ASP A 412 -15.29 5.55 -5.44
CA ASP A 412 -16.06 6.33 -6.40
C ASP A 412 -17.57 6.26 -6.08
N PRO A 413 -18.38 7.21 -6.56
CA PRO A 413 -19.80 7.30 -6.21
C PRO A 413 -20.62 6.04 -6.50
N GLU A 414 -20.28 5.32 -7.57
CA GLU A 414 -20.97 4.08 -7.96
C GLU A 414 -20.69 3.00 -6.91
N LEU A 415 -19.42 2.79 -6.56
CA LEU A 415 -19.00 1.79 -5.58
C LEU A 415 -19.42 2.15 -4.15
N ARG A 416 -19.45 3.45 -3.81
CA ARG A 416 -19.95 3.95 -2.53
C ARG A 416 -21.42 3.58 -2.32
N GLY A 417 -22.26 3.84 -3.33
CA GLY A 417 -23.67 3.46 -3.30
C GLY A 417 -23.83 1.95 -3.21
N LEU A 418 -23.10 1.21 -4.05
CA LEU A 418 -23.14 -0.25 -4.09
C LEU A 418 -22.75 -0.90 -2.75
N LEU A 419 -21.70 -0.42 -2.09
CA LEU A 419 -21.28 -0.91 -0.78
C LEU A 419 -22.41 -0.76 0.25
N GLY A 420 -23.06 0.40 0.28
CA GLY A 420 -24.22 0.66 1.14
C GLY A 420 -25.39 -0.26 0.83
N ASP A 421 -25.76 -0.39 -0.44
CA ASP A 421 -26.89 -1.23 -0.88
C ASP A 421 -26.67 -2.71 -0.56
N VAL A 422 -25.48 -3.23 -0.87
CA VAL A 422 -25.11 -4.63 -0.57
C VAL A 422 -25.22 -4.88 0.94
N LEU A 423 -24.79 -3.95 1.79
CA LEU A 423 -24.87 -4.09 3.25
C LEU A 423 -26.28 -3.97 3.83
N GLN A 424 -27.12 -3.11 3.26
CA GLN A 424 -28.46 -2.84 3.81
C GLN A 424 -29.55 -3.78 3.26
N GLN A 425 -29.34 -4.38 2.09
CA GLN A 425 -30.36 -5.19 1.41
C GLN A 425 -29.97 -6.68 1.42
N PRO A 426 -30.58 -7.52 2.29
CA PRO A 426 -30.28 -8.96 2.35
C PRO A 426 -30.50 -9.72 1.04
N GLY A 427 -31.47 -9.28 0.22
CA GLY A 427 -31.76 -9.87 -1.09
C GLY A 427 -30.88 -9.36 -2.23
N HIS A 428 -29.86 -8.53 -1.96
CA HIS A 428 -29.02 -7.97 -3.01
C HIS A 428 -28.26 -9.06 -3.76
N GLY A 429 -28.35 -9.07 -5.10
CA GLY A 429 -27.82 -10.16 -5.94
C GLY A 429 -26.32 -10.40 -5.82
N LEU A 430 -25.53 -9.39 -5.41
CA LEU A 430 -24.09 -9.55 -5.16
C LEU A 430 -23.74 -10.27 -3.86
N ARG A 431 -24.69 -10.45 -2.92
CA ARG A 431 -24.43 -11.27 -1.72
C ARG A 431 -24.21 -12.76 -2.05
N ARG A 432 -24.49 -13.20 -3.28
CA ARG A 432 -24.10 -14.53 -3.77
C ARG A 432 -22.60 -14.79 -3.68
N PHE A 433 -21.79 -13.72 -3.66
CA PHE A 433 -20.34 -13.77 -3.55
C PHE A 433 -19.84 -13.81 -2.10
N TRP A 434 -20.73 -13.70 -1.11
CA TRP A 434 -20.33 -13.71 0.30
C TRP A 434 -19.95 -15.13 0.73
N PRO A 435 -18.82 -15.31 1.42
CA PRO A 435 -18.52 -16.59 2.05
C PRO A 435 -19.62 -16.99 3.03
N SER A 436 -19.87 -18.28 3.12
CA SER A 436 -20.84 -18.85 4.06
C SER A 436 -20.20 -19.98 4.86
N ARG A 437 -20.25 -19.88 6.19
CA ARG A 437 -19.66 -20.87 7.11
C ARG A 437 -18.18 -21.18 6.78
N GLY A 438 -17.40 -20.13 6.50
CA GLY A 438 -15.97 -20.22 6.19
C GLY A 438 -15.66 -20.80 4.79
N ARG A 439 -16.64 -20.92 3.90
CA ARG A 439 -16.44 -21.45 2.54
C ARG A 439 -16.80 -20.43 1.48
N LEU A 440 -16.01 -20.41 0.41
CA LEU A 440 -16.30 -19.64 -0.78
C LEU A 440 -17.51 -20.22 -1.53
N PRO A 441 -18.36 -19.38 -2.13
CA PRO A 441 -19.31 -19.81 -3.15
C PRO A 441 -18.61 -20.42 -4.37
N ASP A 442 -19.30 -21.29 -5.11
CA ASP A 442 -18.74 -21.96 -6.30
C ASP A 442 -18.24 -20.96 -7.36
N ASP A 443 -18.96 -19.85 -7.54
CA ASP A 443 -18.60 -18.77 -8.47
C ASP A 443 -17.26 -18.09 -8.14
N LEU A 444 -16.79 -18.19 -6.89
CA LEU A 444 -15.51 -17.63 -6.42
C LEU A 444 -14.46 -18.71 -6.16
N ARG A 445 -14.67 -19.93 -6.64
CA ARG A 445 -13.65 -20.97 -6.49
C ARG A 445 -12.41 -20.57 -7.30
N PRO A 446 -11.23 -20.39 -6.67
CA PRO A 446 -10.04 -20.03 -7.41
C PRO A 446 -9.63 -21.16 -8.37
N PRO A 447 -9.22 -20.84 -9.61
CA PRO A 447 -8.84 -21.84 -10.62
C PRO A 447 -7.52 -22.57 -10.27
N ASP A 448 -6.63 -21.88 -9.56
CA ASP A 448 -5.32 -22.38 -9.14
C ASP A 448 -4.87 -21.72 -7.83
N VAL A 449 -3.81 -22.27 -7.24
CA VAL A 449 -3.23 -21.83 -5.97
C VAL A 449 -2.75 -20.37 -6.07
N ASP A 450 -2.11 -19.98 -7.16
CA ASP A 450 -1.54 -18.64 -7.33
C ASP A 450 -2.63 -17.56 -7.37
N THR A 451 -3.74 -17.84 -8.06
CA THR A 451 -4.92 -16.97 -8.09
C THR A 451 -5.55 -16.87 -6.71
N GLY A 452 -5.72 -17.99 -6.01
CA GLY A 452 -6.24 -18.00 -4.64
C GLY A 452 -5.36 -17.20 -3.67
N LEU A 453 -4.04 -17.35 -3.73
CA LEU A 453 -3.07 -16.58 -2.94
C LEU A 453 -3.14 -15.09 -3.25
N ARG A 454 -3.26 -14.73 -4.54
CA ARG A 454 -3.37 -13.33 -4.98
C ARG A 454 -4.62 -12.67 -4.40
N ILE A 455 -5.77 -13.36 -4.43
CA ILE A 455 -7.04 -12.82 -3.92
C ILE A 455 -7.03 -12.77 -2.39
N LEU A 456 -6.56 -13.82 -1.70
CA LEU A 456 -6.38 -13.80 -0.24
C LEU A 456 -5.57 -12.58 0.18
N SER A 457 -4.45 -12.36 -0.49
CA SER A 457 -3.53 -11.27 -0.14
C SER A 457 -4.14 -9.89 -0.44
N ALA A 458 -4.85 -9.76 -1.56
CA ALA A 458 -5.53 -8.52 -1.91
C ALA A 458 -6.70 -8.21 -0.96
N ALA A 459 -7.48 -9.21 -0.56
CA ALA A 459 -8.57 -9.06 0.40
C ALA A 459 -8.03 -8.64 1.77
N ALA A 460 -7.04 -9.36 2.30
CA ALA A 460 -6.39 -8.99 3.57
C ALA A 460 -5.72 -7.61 3.53
N SER A 461 -5.16 -7.22 2.38
CA SER A 461 -4.59 -5.88 2.13
C SER A 461 -5.66 -4.79 2.23
N VAL A 462 -6.85 -5.03 1.67
CA VAL A 462 -8.01 -4.13 1.80
C VAL A 462 -8.44 -4.04 3.26
N ASP A 463 -8.46 -5.17 3.97
CA ASP A 463 -8.86 -5.23 5.38
C ASP A 463 -7.98 -4.41 6.32
N PHE A 464 -6.66 -4.56 6.18
CA PHE A 464 -5.72 -3.70 6.90
C PHE A 464 -5.91 -2.22 6.55
N ALA A 465 -6.15 -1.92 5.27
CA ALA A 465 -6.26 -0.55 4.82
C ALA A 465 -7.51 0.15 5.34
N TRP A 466 -8.68 -0.50 5.33
CA TRP A 466 -9.90 0.14 5.85
C TRP A 466 -9.91 0.23 7.38
N CYS A 467 -9.31 -0.75 8.08
CA CYS A 467 -9.13 -0.65 9.54
C CYS A 467 -8.24 0.53 9.91
N ARG A 468 -7.13 0.72 9.17
CA ARG A 468 -6.24 1.89 9.35
C ARG A 468 -6.99 3.19 9.05
N LEU A 469 -7.74 3.23 7.95
CA LEU A 469 -8.50 4.39 7.50
C LEU A 469 -9.56 4.83 8.51
N ALA A 470 -10.26 3.88 9.12
CA ALA A 470 -11.28 4.12 10.13
C ALA A 470 -10.67 4.40 11.52
N HIS A 471 -9.73 5.34 11.58
CA HIS A 471 -9.04 5.76 12.82
C HIS A 471 -8.22 4.65 13.51
N GLY A 472 -7.72 3.68 12.76
CA GLY A 472 -6.88 2.61 13.32
C GLY A 472 -7.64 1.69 14.27
N ILE A 473 -8.89 1.35 13.92
CA ILE A 473 -9.63 0.33 14.66
C ILE A 473 -8.83 -0.98 14.71
N PRO A 474 -8.97 -1.76 15.81
CA PRO A 474 -8.33 -3.06 15.90
C PRO A 474 -8.78 -4.01 14.77
N ILE A 475 -7.97 -5.01 14.49
CA ILE A 475 -8.37 -6.15 13.67
C ILE A 475 -9.28 -7.05 14.54
N PRO A 476 -10.34 -7.67 13.97
CA PRO A 476 -11.16 -8.63 14.71
C PRO A 476 -10.31 -9.78 15.26
N PRO A 477 -10.55 -10.24 16.50
CA PRO A 477 -9.80 -11.36 17.10
C PRO A 477 -9.86 -12.65 16.26
N ASP A 478 -11.01 -12.94 15.66
CA ASP A 478 -11.21 -14.15 14.84
C ASP A 478 -10.77 -13.97 13.38
N GLY A 479 -10.24 -12.80 13.01
CA GLY A 479 -9.90 -12.46 11.62
C GLY A 479 -11.10 -12.02 10.78
N PHE A 480 -10.88 -11.98 9.46
CA PHE A 480 -11.87 -11.55 8.47
C PHE A 480 -12.43 -12.75 7.69
N THR A 481 -13.69 -12.64 7.28
CA THR A 481 -14.45 -13.77 6.72
C THR A 481 -13.95 -14.14 5.31
N VAL A 482 -13.63 -13.16 4.47
CA VAL A 482 -13.19 -13.40 3.09
C VAL A 482 -11.80 -14.01 3.03
N PRO A 483 -10.75 -13.44 3.66
CA PRO A 483 -9.41 -14.03 3.61
C PRO A 483 -9.37 -15.44 4.20
N ASP A 484 -10.09 -15.70 5.29
CA ASP A 484 -10.18 -17.03 5.91
C ASP A 484 -10.86 -18.06 4.99
N ALA A 485 -11.89 -17.66 4.25
CA ALA A 485 -12.54 -18.51 3.27
C ALA A 485 -11.62 -18.83 2.08
N PHE A 486 -10.81 -17.88 1.62
CA PHE A 486 -9.78 -18.13 0.60
C PHE A 486 -8.66 -19.02 1.13
N ALA A 487 -8.22 -18.86 2.38
CA ALA A 487 -7.23 -19.75 3.00
C ALA A 487 -7.75 -21.20 3.03
N THR A 488 -9.00 -21.38 3.45
CA THR A 488 -9.68 -22.69 3.45
C THR A 488 -9.78 -23.30 2.04
N ALA A 489 -10.01 -22.47 1.02
CA ALA A 489 -10.06 -22.94 -0.38
C ALA A 489 -8.70 -23.40 -0.90
N LEU A 490 -7.60 -22.77 -0.45
CA LEU A 490 -6.23 -23.16 -0.82
C LEU A 490 -5.84 -24.54 -0.28
N ASP A 491 -6.35 -24.93 0.89
CA ASP A 491 -6.16 -26.28 1.46
C ASP A 491 -6.72 -27.36 0.51
N GLY A 492 -7.82 -27.06 -0.18
CA GLY A 492 -8.45 -27.94 -1.16
C GLY A 492 -7.75 -27.98 -2.53
N LEU A 493 -6.91 -26.99 -2.84
CA LEU A 493 -6.15 -26.90 -4.09
C LEU A 493 -4.72 -27.43 -3.97
N SER A 494 -4.18 -27.45 -2.75
CA SER A 494 -2.86 -28.00 -2.49
C SER A 494 -2.88 -29.52 -2.66
N PRO A 495 -1.92 -30.12 -3.40
CA PRO A 495 -1.85 -31.56 -3.53
C PRO A 495 -1.61 -32.16 -2.14
N ARG A 496 -2.55 -32.96 -1.63
CA ARG A 496 -2.36 -33.73 -0.40
C ARG A 496 -1.08 -34.53 -0.55
N SER A 497 -0.06 -34.19 0.22
CA SER A 497 1.16 -34.98 0.34
C SER A 497 0.79 -36.38 0.83
N GLY A 498 0.82 -37.34 -0.09
CA GLY A 498 0.95 -38.78 0.13
C GLY A 498 0.18 -39.37 1.32
N GLY A 499 -1.14 -39.55 1.17
CA GLY A 499 -1.82 -40.61 1.92
C GLY A 499 -1.33 -41.96 1.41
N SER A 500 -0.44 -42.60 2.16
CA SER A 500 -0.13 -44.02 2.03
C SER A 500 -1.39 -44.81 2.33
N SER A 501 -2.17 -45.14 1.30
CA SER A 501 -3.11 -46.24 1.34
C SER A 501 -2.31 -47.54 1.25
N SER A 502 -2.00 -48.16 2.38
CA SER A 502 -1.67 -49.58 2.44
C SER A 502 -2.95 -50.38 2.67
N THR A 503 -3.39 -51.07 1.62
CA THR A 503 -4.08 -52.37 1.71
C THR A 503 -3.25 -53.39 2.46
#